data_AF-A0A8S9JTK6-F1
#
_entry.id   AF-A0A8S9JTK6-F1
#
_cell.length_a   1.000
_cell.length_b   1.000
_cell.length_c   1.000
_cell.angle_alpha   90.00
_cell.angle_beta   90.00
_cell.angle_gamma   90.00
#
_symmetry.space_group_name_H-M   'P 1'
#
loop_
_entity.id
_entity.type
_entity.pdbx_description
1 polymer ?
#
loop_
_entity_poly.entity_id
_entity_poly.type
_entity_poly.pdbx_seq_one_letter_code
_entity_poly.pdbx_strand_id
1 'polypeptide(L)'
;METASFSKYAGFTGVRLGWTVIPKQLLYSDGFPVAKDFNRIVCTCFNGASNLSQAGALACLTPQGLETHSLGYDVYGGKNAPYVWVHFPNQSSWDVFAEILGKTHVVTTPGSGFGPGGEGFVRVSAFGHRENILEACLRFKKLYK
;
A
#
# COMPACT_ATOMS: atom_id res chain seq x y z
N MET A 1 9.93 3.61 16.68
CA MET A 1 10.63 3.14 15.47
C MET A 1 9.59 3.08 14.37
N GLU A 2 9.91 3.58 13.18
CA GLU A 2 8.98 3.59 12.04
C GLU A 2 9.64 2.91 10.85
N THR A 3 8.91 2.06 10.14
CA THR A 3 9.39 1.39 8.93
C THR A 3 8.45 1.69 7.77
N ALA A 4 9.01 2.06 6.63
CA ALA A 4 8.26 2.45 5.44
C ALA A 4 8.94 1.93 4.17
N SER A 5 8.20 1.93 3.06
CA SER A 5 8.66 1.28 1.83
C SER A 5 8.17 1.97 0.57
N PHE A 6 9.09 2.25 -0.36
CA PHE A 6 8.76 2.72 -1.71
C PHE A 6 7.91 1.73 -2.50
N SER A 7 7.81 0.46 -2.09
CA SER A 7 6.87 -0.48 -2.72
C SER A 7 5.43 0.00 -2.67
N LYS A 8 5.08 0.82 -1.66
CA LYS A 8 3.74 1.37 -1.47
C LYS A 8 3.65 2.86 -1.79
N TYR A 9 4.76 3.56 -1.98
CA TYR A 9 4.75 4.97 -2.40
C TYR A 9 4.95 5.14 -3.90
N ALA A 10 5.76 4.27 -4.52
CA ALA A 10 6.23 4.40 -5.90
C ALA A 10 6.04 3.12 -6.73
N GLY A 11 5.35 2.10 -6.19
CA GLY A 11 5.17 0.82 -6.89
C GLY A 11 6.46 -0.03 -6.97
N PHE A 12 7.44 0.20 -6.09
CA PHE A 12 8.72 -0.53 -6.07
C PHE A 12 8.59 -1.94 -5.46
N THR A 13 7.52 -2.67 -5.78
CA THR A 13 7.31 -4.05 -5.31
C THR A 13 8.47 -4.94 -5.77
N GLY A 14 8.89 -4.80 -7.03
CA GLY A 14 10.07 -5.47 -7.61
C GLY A 14 11.39 -4.72 -7.50
N VAL A 15 11.37 -3.38 -7.32
CA VAL A 15 12.59 -2.53 -7.27
C VAL A 15 13.24 -2.53 -5.86
N ARG A 16 12.53 -3.01 -4.83
CA ARG A 16 13.05 -3.30 -3.48
C ARG A 16 13.75 -2.11 -2.80
N LEU A 17 12.95 -1.15 -2.32
CA LEU A 17 13.49 -0.07 -1.48
C LEU A 17 12.54 0.32 -0.35
N GLY A 18 13.13 0.63 0.80
CA GLY A 18 12.44 1.08 2.01
C GLY A 18 13.43 1.66 3.00
N TRP A 19 12.91 2.17 4.11
CA TRP A 19 13.71 2.80 5.15
C TRP A 19 13.12 2.54 6.53
N THR A 20 13.95 2.69 7.55
CA THR A 20 13.54 2.63 8.95
C THR A 20 14.09 3.85 9.68
N VAL A 21 13.25 4.55 10.43
CA VAL A 21 13.62 5.69 11.28
C VAL A 21 13.65 5.23 12.73
N ILE A 22 14.80 5.39 13.37
CA ILE A 22 14.99 5.07 14.79
C ILE A 22 15.32 6.37 15.54
N PRO A 23 14.40 6.87 16.37
CA PRO A 23 14.62 8.12 17.09
C PRO A 23 15.72 7.99 18.14
N LYS A 24 16.46 9.08 18.39
CA LYS A 24 17.60 9.10 19.35
C LYS A 24 17.15 8.83 20.79
N GLN A 25 15.93 9.23 21.14
CA GLN A 25 15.33 9.00 22.46
C GLN A 25 14.90 7.54 22.70
N LEU A 26 14.98 6.66 21.70
CA LEU A 26 14.64 5.24 21.87
C LEU A 26 15.82 4.49 22.47
N LEU A 27 15.70 4.20 23.77
CA LEU A 27 16.67 3.46 24.56
C LEU A 27 16.06 2.13 24.99
N TYR A 28 16.90 1.11 25.16
CA TYR A 28 16.53 -0.10 25.88
C TYR A 28 16.37 0.19 27.38
N SER A 29 15.89 -0.81 28.13
CA SER A 29 15.71 -0.73 29.59
C SER A 29 16.99 -0.43 30.36
N ASP A 30 18.15 -0.75 29.80
CA ASP A 30 19.48 -0.47 30.36
C ASP A 30 20.02 0.92 29.96
N GLY A 31 19.25 1.70 29.22
CA GLY A 31 19.64 3.01 28.70
C GLY A 31 20.44 2.96 27.40
N PHE A 32 20.71 1.79 26.82
CA PHE A 32 21.48 1.68 25.59
C PHE A 32 20.66 2.11 24.35
N PRO A 33 21.19 2.93 23.42
CA PRO A 33 20.42 3.38 22.26
C PRO A 33 20.14 2.28 21.24
N VAL A 34 18.85 2.04 20.95
CA VAL A 34 18.40 1.01 19.99
C VAL A 34 19.00 1.21 18.60
N ALA A 35 19.20 2.46 18.19
CA ALA A 35 19.79 2.79 16.88
C ALA A 35 21.22 2.24 16.70
N LYS A 36 22.00 2.08 17.78
CA LYS A 36 23.36 1.55 17.71
C LYS A 36 23.36 0.07 17.37
N ASP A 37 22.48 -0.72 17.99
CA ASP A 37 22.35 -2.14 17.66
C ASP A 37 21.74 -2.35 16.29
N PHE A 38 20.76 -1.55 15.90
CA PHE A 38 20.23 -1.62 14.54
C PHE A 38 21.32 -1.32 13.49
N ASN A 39 22.17 -0.32 13.73
CA ASN A 39 23.33 -0.05 12.88
C ASN A 39 24.30 -1.25 12.85
N ARG A 40 24.57 -1.87 14.00
CA ARG A 40 25.43 -3.06 14.08
C ARG A 40 24.86 -4.26 13.31
N ILE A 41 23.54 -4.44 13.32
CA ILE A 41 22.85 -5.47 12.52
C ILE A 41 22.99 -5.15 11.03
N VAL A 42 22.66 -3.91 10.62
CA VAL A 42 22.74 -3.51 9.21
C VAL A 42 24.15 -3.66 8.67
N CYS A 43 25.18 -3.17 9.36
CA CYS A 43 26.57 -3.27 8.92
C CYS A 43 27.15 -4.69 8.86
N THR A 44 26.45 -5.70 9.39
CA THR A 44 26.92 -7.10 9.38
C THR A 44 26.06 -8.02 8.54
N CYS A 45 24.77 -7.73 8.45
CA CYS A 45 23.81 -8.56 7.71
C CYS A 45 23.39 -7.94 6.38
N PHE A 46 23.87 -6.73 6.05
CA PHE A 46 23.44 -6.01 4.85
C PHE A 46 24.55 -5.12 4.25
N ASN A 47 24.64 -5.09 2.93
CA ASN A 47 25.64 -4.31 2.20
C ASN A 47 25.08 -3.04 1.55
N GLY A 48 23.88 -2.62 1.96
CA GLY A 48 23.18 -1.48 1.37
C GLY A 48 22.22 -1.86 0.25
N ALA A 49 21.32 -0.92 -0.08
CA ALA A 49 20.32 -1.11 -1.13
C ALA A 49 20.93 -0.88 -2.52
N SER A 50 20.33 -1.47 -3.55
CA SER A 50 20.76 -1.26 -4.95
C SER A 50 20.78 0.24 -5.31
N ASN A 51 21.85 0.67 -5.96
CA ASN A 51 22.04 2.05 -6.44
C ASN A 51 20.95 2.49 -7.44
N LEU A 52 20.49 1.58 -8.31
CA LEU A 52 19.40 1.86 -9.25
C LEU A 52 18.07 2.11 -8.52
N SER A 53 17.78 1.30 -7.50
CA SER A 53 16.59 1.47 -6.66
C SER A 53 16.63 2.80 -5.91
N GLN A 54 17.80 3.21 -5.41
CA GLN A 54 17.99 4.50 -4.72
C GLN A 54 17.74 5.68 -5.67
N ALA A 55 18.24 5.62 -6.91
CA ALA A 55 18.00 6.64 -7.93
C ALA A 55 16.50 6.78 -8.27
N GLY A 56 15.80 5.65 -8.42
CA GLY A 56 14.36 5.66 -8.66
C GLY A 56 13.57 6.29 -7.51
N ALA A 57 13.92 5.99 -6.27
CA ALA A 57 13.26 6.59 -5.11
C ALA A 57 13.45 8.10 -5.03
N LEU A 58 14.65 8.58 -5.38
CA LEU A 58 14.92 10.03 -5.39
C LEU A 58 14.01 10.76 -6.37
N ALA A 59 13.75 10.18 -7.55
CA ALA A 59 12.83 10.74 -8.54
C ALA A 59 11.37 10.76 -8.07
N CYS A 60 10.96 9.79 -7.25
CA CYS A 60 9.59 9.72 -6.71
C CYS A 60 9.29 10.77 -5.63
N LEU A 61 10.30 11.44 -5.08
CA LEU A 61 10.13 12.50 -4.08
C LEU A 61 9.92 13.88 -4.73
N THR A 62 9.37 13.92 -5.95
CA THR A 62 9.10 15.15 -6.72
C THR A 62 7.60 15.54 -6.70
N PRO A 63 7.26 16.82 -6.89
CA PRO A 63 5.88 17.32 -6.71
C PRO A 63 4.82 16.70 -7.63
N GLN A 64 5.19 16.14 -8.79
CA GLN A 64 4.24 15.64 -9.80
C GLN A 64 3.50 14.32 -9.43
N GLY A 65 3.79 13.68 -8.30
CA GLY A 65 3.34 12.31 -7.99
C GLY A 65 2.00 12.12 -7.27
N LEU A 66 1.17 13.15 -7.05
CA LEU A 66 0.14 13.15 -6.00
C LEU A 66 -1.25 13.70 -6.42
N GLU A 67 -2.05 13.02 -7.26
CA GLU A 67 -3.49 13.34 -7.40
C GLU A 67 -4.38 12.16 -7.87
N THR A 68 -5.52 11.87 -7.18
CA THR A 68 -6.81 11.46 -7.81
C THR A 68 -8.03 11.43 -6.86
N HIS A 69 -9.25 11.59 -7.43
CA HIS A 69 -10.59 11.78 -6.80
C HIS A 69 -11.56 10.56 -6.90
N SER A 70 -12.70 10.62 -6.19
CA SER A 70 -13.62 9.54 -5.75
C SER A 70 -14.90 9.27 -6.58
N LEU A 71 -15.48 8.07 -6.40
CA LEU A 71 -16.82 7.60 -6.80
C LEU A 71 -17.65 7.32 -5.54
N GLY A 72 -18.96 7.65 -5.53
CA GLY A 72 -19.85 7.79 -4.36
C GLY A 72 -20.18 6.55 -3.49
N TYR A 73 -19.18 5.74 -3.17
CA TYR A 73 -19.17 4.79 -2.05
C TYR A 73 -18.53 5.46 -0.82
N ASP A 74 -18.74 4.88 0.37
CA ASP A 74 -17.90 5.18 1.53
C ASP A 74 -16.49 4.64 1.27
N VAL A 75 -15.67 5.51 0.69
CA VAL A 75 -14.29 5.23 0.30
C VAL A 75 -13.35 5.87 1.29
N TYR A 76 -12.59 5.02 1.98
CA TYR A 76 -11.51 5.42 2.87
C TYR A 76 -10.16 5.21 2.19
N GLY A 77 -9.12 5.90 2.65
CA GLY A 77 -7.81 5.83 2.01
C GLY A 77 -7.75 6.60 0.68
N GLY A 78 -6.91 6.18 -0.26
CA GLY A 78 -6.73 6.83 -1.57
C GLY A 78 -5.96 8.16 -1.56
N LYS A 79 -6.09 8.98 -0.51
CA LYS A 79 -5.41 10.28 -0.40
C LYS A 79 -3.91 10.16 -0.11
N ASN A 80 -3.53 9.28 0.81
CA ASN A 80 -2.15 9.10 1.29
C ASN A 80 -1.62 7.67 1.05
N ALA A 81 -2.35 6.86 0.29
CA ALA A 81 -1.99 5.48 0.00
C ALA A 81 -2.54 5.08 -1.38
N PRO A 82 -1.81 4.27 -2.18
CA PRO A 82 -2.20 3.89 -3.55
C PRO A 82 -3.19 2.73 -3.57
N TYR A 83 -4.16 2.77 -2.67
CA TYR A 83 -5.30 1.87 -2.63
C TYR A 83 -6.45 2.58 -1.96
N VAL A 84 -7.65 2.20 -2.36
CA VAL A 84 -8.88 2.62 -1.73
C VAL A 84 -9.45 1.46 -0.93
N TRP A 85 -10.07 1.81 0.19
CA TRP A 85 -10.74 0.88 1.10
C TRP A 85 -12.23 1.17 1.04
N VAL A 86 -12.98 0.29 0.38
CA VAL A 86 -14.37 0.53 0.02
C VAL A 86 -15.26 -0.29 0.93
N HIS A 87 -16.23 0.36 1.58
CA HIS A 87 -17.19 -0.29 2.46
C HIS A 87 -18.38 -0.85 1.66
N PHE A 88 -18.73 -2.10 1.95
CA PHE A 88 -19.89 -2.83 1.41
C PHE A 88 -20.72 -3.33 2.61
N PRO A 89 -21.68 -2.52 3.09
CA PRO A 89 -22.45 -2.88 4.28
C PRO A 89 -23.31 -4.13 4.04
N ASN A 90 -23.46 -4.95 5.09
CA ASN A 90 -24.28 -6.17 5.10
C ASN A 90 -23.85 -7.27 4.12
N GLN A 91 -22.63 -7.21 3.56
CA GLN A 91 -22.09 -8.26 2.69
C GLN A 91 -20.76 -8.77 3.25
N SER A 92 -20.51 -10.07 3.08
CA SER A 92 -19.19 -10.65 3.34
C SER A 92 -18.18 -10.12 2.31
N SER A 93 -17.02 -9.69 2.79
CA SER A 93 -15.90 -9.21 1.97
C SER A 93 -15.44 -10.25 0.94
N TRP A 94 -15.57 -11.56 1.25
CA TRP A 94 -15.29 -12.65 0.31
C TRP A 94 -16.36 -12.80 -0.76
N ASP A 95 -17.63 -12.61 -0.42
CA ASP A 95 -18.73 -12.67 -1.39
C ASP A 95 -18.63 -11.50 -2.38
N VAL A 96 -18.31 -10.30 -1.88
CA VAL A 96 -18.08 -9.13 -2.73
C VAL A 96 -16.87 -9.34 -3.64
N PHE A 97 -15.77 -9.91 -3.11
CA PHE A 97 -14.62 -10.29 -3.92
C PHE A 97 -15.00 -11.27 -5.05
N ALA A 98 -15.73 -12.34 -4.72
CA ALA A 98 -16.15 -13.35 -5.68
C ALA A 98 -17.10 -12.77 -6.74
N GLU A 99 -18.04 -11.90 -6.34
CA GLU A 99 -18.94 -11.19 -7.26
C GLU A 99 -18.17 -10.31 -8.25
N ILE A 100 -17.26 -9.47 -7.73
CA ILE A 100 -16.46 -8.57 -8.55
C ILE A 100 -15.63 -9.38 -9.56
N LEU A 101 -14.93 -10.42 -9.09
CA LEU A 101 -14.10 -11.26 -9.95
C LEU A 101 -14.95 -11.97 -11.02
N GLY A 102 -16.08 -12.55 -10.62
CA GLY A 102 -16.96 -13.30 -11.52
C GLY A 102 -17.63 -12.43 -12.58
N LYS A 103 -18.07 -11.21 -12.23
CA LYS A 103 -18.84 -10.33 -13.13
C LYS A 103 -17.99 -9.35 -13.93
N THR A 104 -16.82 -8.96 -13.43
CA THR A 104 -15.98 -7.92 -14.06
C THR A 104 -14.61 -8.41 -14.48
N HIS A 105 -14.20 -9.61 -14.05
CA HIS A 105 -12.84 -10.12 -14.21
C HIS A 105 -11.77 -9.18 -13.62
N VAL A 106 -12.14 -8.39 -12.61
CA VAL A 106 -11.21 -7.55 -11.85
C VAL A 106 -10.90 -8.24 -10.52
N VAL A 107 -9.63 -8.35 -10.18
CA VAL A 107 -9.19 -8.91 -8.89
C VAL A 107 -9.14 -7.78 -7.86
N THR A 108 -9.77 -7.99 -6.71
CA THR A 108 -9.67 -7.11 -5.54
C THR A 108 -9.07 -7.87 -4.35
N THR A 109 -8.95 -7.27 -3.17
CA THR A 109 -8.56 -8.00 -1.95
C THR A 109 -9.69 -7.94 -0.93
N PRO A 110 -10.24 -9.08 -0.47
CA PRO A 110 -11.26 -9.10 0.57
C PRO A 110 -10.69 -8.58 1.88
N GLY A 111 -11.43 -7.72 2.57
CA GLY A 111 -10.95 -7.01 3.75
C GLY A 111 -10.71 -7.90 4.97
N SER A 112 -11.49 -8.98 5.13
CA SER A 112 -11.30 -9.98 6.20
C SER A 112 -9.92 -10.65 6.18
N GLY A 113 -9.23 -10.66 5.02
CA GLY A 113 -7.84 -11.11 4.92
C GLY A 113 -6.83 -10.26 5.70
N PHE A 114 -7.23 -9.06 6.15
CA PHE A 114 -6.43 -8.16 7.00
C PHE A 114 -6.81 -8.27 8.49
N GLY A 115 -7.64 -9.25 8.86
CA GLY A 115 -8.15 -9.46 10.21
C GLY A 115 -9.66 -9.18 10.34
N PRO A 116 -10.27 -9.49 11.50
CA PRO A 116 -11.72 -9.45 11.69
C PRO A 116 -12.33 -8.05 11.49
N GLY A 117 -11.58 -6.98 11.78
CA GLY A 117 -12.03 -5.59 11.58
C GLY A 117 -12.11 -5.15 10.11
N GLY A 118 -11.64 -5.97 9.18
CA GLY A 118 -11.75 -5.72 7.74
C GLY A 118 -12.99 -6.33 7.09
N GLU A 119 -13.84 -7.03 7.84
CA GLU A 119 -15.09 -7.59 7.31
C GLU A 119 -16.03 -6.49 6.81
N GLY A 120 -16.76 -6.76 5.73
CA GLY A 120 -17.58 -5.76 5.05
C GLY A 120 -16.81 -4.74 4.22
N PHE A 121 -15.48 -4.89 4.05
CA PHE A 121 -14.67 -4.02 3.20
C PHE A 121 -13.94 -4.77 2.10
N VAL A 122 -13.60 -4.04 1.04
CA VAL A 122 -12.75 -4.51 -0.06
C VAL A 122 -11.64 -3.49 -0.34
N ARG A 123 -10.42 -3.98 -0.49
CA ARG A 123 -9.29 -3.17 -0.96
C ARG A 123 -9.21 -3.21 -2.48
N VAL A 124 -9.12 -2.04 -3.09
CA VAL A 124 -8.82 -1.90 -4.52
C VAL A 124 -7.49 -1.17 -4.68
N SER A 125 -6.55 -1.82 -5.37
CA SER A 125 -5.22 -1.26 -5.65
C SER A 125 -5.31 -0.23 -6.78
N ALA A 126 -4.59 0.89 -6.65
CA ALA A 126 -4.40 1.85 -7.73
C ALA A 126 -3.20 1.51 -8.64
N PHE A 127 -2.44 0.46 -8.31
CA PHE A 127 -1.32 0.00 -9.14
C PHE A 127 -1.81 -0.74 -10.39
N GLY A 128 -1.51 -0.17 -11.56
CA GLY A 128 -1.77 -0.75 -12.87
C GLY A 128 -1.48 0.24 -13.98
N HIS A 129 -1.39 -0.23 -15.23
CA HIS A 129 -1.33 0.65 -16.39
C HIS A 129 -2.59 1.52 -16.45
N ARG A 130 -2.46 2.76 -16.92
CA ARG A 130 -3.55 3.75 -16.91
C ARG A 130 -4.79 3.21 -17.63
N GLU A 131 -4.59 2.55 -18.77
CA GLU A 131 -5.65 1.96 -19.58
C GLU A 131 -6.42 0.89 -18.80
N ASN A 132 -5.70 0.04 -18.05
CA ASN A 132 -6.29 -1.02 -17.24
C ASN A 132 -7.06 -0.46 -16.03
N ILE A 133 -6.57 0.60 -15.40
CA ILE A 133 -7.28 1.27 -14.29
C ILE A 133 -8.57 1.92 -14.80
N LEU A 134 -8.51 2.61 -15.94
CA LEU A 134 -9.70 3.20 -16.56
C LEU A 134 -10.73 2.12 -16.94
N GLU A 135 -10.29 1.02 -17.53
CA GLU A 135 -11.13 -0.13 -17.87
C GLU A 135 -11.76 -0.76 -16.63
N ALA A 136 -10.99 -1.01 -15.57
CA ALA A 136 -11.51 -1.53 -14.30
C ALA A 136 -12.58 -0.61 -13.70
N CYS A 137 -12.32 0.71 -13.70
CA CYS A 137 -13.30 1.72 -13.26
C CYS A 137 -14.58 1.70 -14.11
N LEU A 138 -14.47 1.52 -15.44
CA LEU A 138 -15.63 1.39 -16.32
C LEU A 138 -16.46 0.14 -16.02
N ARG A 139 -15.80 -0.99 -15.74
CA ARG A 139 -16.49 -2.24 -15.36
C ARG A 139 -17.19 -2.11 -14.02
N PHE A 140 -16.56 -1.50 -13.02
CA PHE A 140 -17.21 -1.20 -11.73
C PHE A 140 -18.43 -0.29 -11.91
N LYS A 141 -18.30 0.77 -12.72
CA LYS A 141 -19.42 1.65 -13.05
C LYS A 141 -20.56 0.93 -13.76
N LYS A 142 -20.30 -0.14 -14.52
CA LYS A 142 -21.34 -0.94 -15.18
C LYS A 142 -22.00 -1.93 -14.22
N LEU A 143 -21.23 -2.52 -13.31
CA LEU A 143 -21.72 -3.49 -12.33
C LEU A 143 -22.64 -2.85 -11.28
N TYR A 144 -22.26 -1.65 -10.81
CA TYR A 144 -22.91 -0.98 -9.68
C TYR A 144 -23.68 0.28 -10.08
N LYS A 145 -24.14 0.35 -11.32
CA LYS A 145 -24.97 1.45 -11.84
C LYS A 145 -26.44 1.28 -11.49
#